data_AF-A0A838DN69-F1
#
_entry.id   AF-A0A838DN69-F1
#
_cell.length_a   1.000
_cell.length_b   1.000
_cell.length_c   1.000
_cell.angle_alpha   90.00
_cell.angle_beta   90.00
_cell.angle_gamma   90.00
#
_symmetry.space_group_name_H-M   'P 1'
#
loop_
_entity.id
_entity.type
_entity.pdbx_description
1 polymer ?
#
loop_
_entity_poly.entity_id
_entity_poly.type
_entity_poly.pdbx_seq_one_letter_code
_entity_poly.pdbx_strand_id
1 'polypeptide(L)'
;MPRIPSGDTSSGSGAIFYPLDRMREAAAKILVNAGEAQQSHNAAWAKVQSYVQSFPGFMQGPIMTVLSRYDARLRASYQWQLDFANTLFDAADAMDTTDNNIADSFNPGGFGHNRAF
;
A
#
# COMPACT_ATOMS: atom_id res chain seq x y z
N MET A 1 16.33 -54.81 -18.84
CA MET A 1 16.72 -53.39 -18.99
C MET A 1 15.51 -52.51 -18.73
N PRO A 2 15.49 -51.69 -17.66
CA PRO A 2 14.34 -50.86 -17.33
C PRO A 2 14.33 -49.57 -18.16
N ARG A 3 13.15 -49.18 -18.67
CA ARG A 3 12.92 -47.87 -19.31
C ARG A 3 12.97 -46.77 -18.26
N ILE A 4 13.83 -45.77 -18.45
CA ILE A 4 13.73 -44.49 -17.74
C ILE A 4 12.54 -43.73 -18.36
N PRO A 5 11.57 -43.23 -17.58
CA PRO A 5 10.58 -42.31 -18.11
C PRO A 5 11.27 -40.99 -18.42
N SER A 6 11.21 -40.57 -19.68
CA SER A 6 11.54 -39.21 -20.08
C SER A 6 10.66 -38.26 -19.29
N GLY A 7 11.24 -37.58 -18.31
CA GLY A 7 10.60 -36.47 -17.64
C GLY A 7 10.48 -35.35 -18.65
N ASP A 8 9.31 -35.24 -19.29
CA ASP A 8 8.90 -34.01 -19.93
C ASP A 8 9.02 -32.91 -18.88
N THR A 9 10.05 -32.08 -19.03
CA THR A 9 10.18 -30.87 -18.26
C THR A 9 9.15 -29.93 -18.87
N SER A 10 7.89 -30.07 -18.42
CA SER A 10 6.85 -29.12 -18.76
C SER A 10 7.27 -27.80 -18.15
N SER A 11 7.86 -26.96 -18.99
CA SER A 11 8.11 -25.55 -18.70
C SER A 11 6.73 -24.92 -18.54
N GLY A 12 6.19 -25.00 -17.34
CA GLY A 12 4.97 -24.33 -16.96
C GLY A 12 5.23 -22.84 -17.09
N SER A 13 4.78 -22.26 -18.20
CA SER A 13 4.59 -20.83 -18.39
C SER A 13 3.48 -20.37 -17.43
N GLY A 14 3.76 -20.43 -16.13
CA GLY A 14 2.90 -19.87 -15.10
C GLY A 14 3.03 -18.37 -15.17
N ALA A 15 2.20 -17.71 -15.99
CA ALA A 15 2.05 -16.28 -15.95
C ALA A 15 1.67 -15.88 -14.52
N ILE A 16 2.52 -15.11 -13.85
CA ILE A 16 2.22 -14.58 -12.52
C ILE A 16 1.20 -13.46 -12.73
N PHE A 17 -0.06 -13.71 -12.39
CA PHE A 17 -1.12 -12.71 -12.46
C PHE A 17 -1.17 -11.95 -11.13
N TYR A 18 -0.85 -10.65 -11.17
CA TYR A 18 -0.92 -9.79 -9.99
C TYR A 18 -2.35 -9.22 -9.86
N PRO A 19 -3.00 -9.32 -8.70
CA PRO A 19 -4.36 -8.80 -8.50
C PRO A 19 -4.34 -7.29 -8.24
N LEU A 20 -3.98 -6.49 -9.26
CA LEU A 20 -3.78 -5.04 -9.15
C LEU A 20 -5.04 -4.32 -8.63
N ASP A 21 -6.23 -4.74 -9.07
CA ASP A 21 -7.49 -4.18 -8.57
C ASP A 21 -7.67 -4.38 -7.06
N ARG A 22 -7.29 -5.56 -6.54
CA ARG A 22 -7.38 -5.84 -5.11
C ARG A 22 -6.35 -5.04 -4.31
N MET A 23 -5.18 -4.78 -4.90
CA MET A 23 -4.19 -3.88 -4.29
C MET A 23 -4.73 -2.46 -4.20
N ARG A 24 -5.28 -1.93 -5.30
CA ARG A 24 -5.90 -0.60 -5.32
C ARG A 24 -7.09 -0.50 -4.35
N GLU A 25 -7.95 -1.52 -4.29
CA GLU A 25 -9.08 -1.58 -3.36
C GLU A 25 -8.60 -1.59 -1.90
N ALA A 26 -7.61 -2.44 -1.58
CA ALA A 26 -7.04 -2.50 -0.24
C ALA A 26 -6.38 -1.17 0.16
N ALA A 27 -5.64 -0.53 -0.75
CA ALA A 27 -5.03 0.78 -0.54
C ALA A 27 -6.09 1.84 -0.24
N ALA A 28 -7.14 1.92 -1.08
CA ALA A 28 -8.25 2.85 -0.88
C ALA A 28 -8.93 2.66 0.48
N LYS A 29 -9.18 1.41 0.87
CA LYS A 29 -9.78 1.08 2.16
C LYS A 29 -8.89 1.49 3.33
N ILE A 30 -7.57 1.29 3.23
CA ILE A 30 -6.62 1.72 4.25
C ILE A 30 -6.60 3.24 4.35
N LEU A 31 -6.56 3.98 3.23
CA LEU A 31 -6.59 5.44 3.22
C LEU A 31 -7.82 5.99 3.94
N VAL A 32 -9.01 5.48 3.60
CA VAL A 32 -10.26 5.91 4.22
C VAL A 32 -10.25 5.63 5.72
N ASN A 33 -9.94 4.39 6.11
CA ASN A 33 -9.94 3.98 7.52
C ASN A 33 -8.90 4.75 8.36
N ALA A 34 -7.69 4.94 7.84
CA ALA A 34 -6.63 5.66 8.52
C ALA A 34 -6.98 7.16 8.65
N GLY A 35 -7.56 7.75 7.59
CA GLY A 35 -8.04 9.13 7.61
C GLY A 35 -9.15 9.36 8.63
N GLU A 36 -10.16 8.49 8.66
CA GLU A 36 -11.25 8.54 9.65
C GLU A 36 -10.73 8.36 11.08
N ALA A 37 -9.83 7.39 11.29
CA ALA A 37 -9.23 7.14 12.59
C ALA A 37 -8.40 8.35 13.07
N GLN A 38 -7.63 8.97 12.18
CA GLN A 38 -6.86 10.18 12.49
C GLN A 38 -7.75 11.36 12.86
N GLN A 39 -8.86 11.58 12.14
CA GLN A 39 -9.82 12.63 12.46
C GLN A 39 -10.50 12.39 13.81
N SER A 40 -10.99 11.18 14.05
CA SER A 40 -11.60 10.77 15.32
C SER A 40 -10.62 10.95 16.49
N HIS A 41 -9.37 10.54 16.30
CA HIS A 41 -8.30 10.73 17.27
C HIS A 41 -8.04 12.21 17.56
N ASN A 42 -7.95 13.07 16.55
CA ASN A 42 -7.77 14.51 16.76
C ASN A 42 -8.90 15.13 17.59
N ALA A 43 -10.15 14.75 17.30
CA ALA A 43 -11.30 15.21 18.08
C ALA A 43 -11.27 14.70 19.52
N ALA A 44 -10.89 13.44 19.75
CA ALA A 44 -10.73 12.88 21.09
C ALA A 44 -9.58 13.54 21.85
N TRP A 45 -8.45 13.80 21.19
CA TRP A 45 -7.28 14.43 21.79
C TRP A 45 -7.58 15.85 22.27
N ALA A 46 -8.33 16.64 21.49
CA ALA A 46 -8.78 17.97 21.92
C ALA A 46 -9.60 17.92 23.22
N LYS A 47 -10.48 16.90 23.37
CA LYS A 47 -11.24 16.69 24.60
C LYS A 47 -10.34 16.31 25.77
N VAL A 48 -9.34 15.45 25.54
CA VAL A 48 -8.34 15.10 26.56
C VAL A 48 -7.58 16.33 27.02
N GLN A 49 -7.11 17.18 26.09
CA GLN A 49 -6.41 18.41 26.43
C GLN A 49 -7.29 19.35 27.27
N SER A 50 -8.55 19.53 26.89
CA SER A 50 -9.51 20.32 27.67
C SER A 50 -9.74 19.74 29.07
N TYR A 51 -9.84 18.41 29.19
CA TYR A 51 -9.95 17.76 30.49
C TYR A 51 -8.69 17.96 31.33
N VAL A 52 -7.50 17.88 30.74
CA VAL A 52 -6.24 18.09 31.47
C VAL A 52 -6.14 19.53 31.98
N GLN A 53 -6.63 20.50 31.22
CA GLN A 53 -6.68 21.91 31.64
C GLN A 53 -7.57 22.15 32.88
N SER A 54 -8.50 21.24 33.19
CA SER A 54 -9.32 21.32 34.41
C SER A 54 -8.56 20.97 35.69
N PHE A 55 -7.40 20.29 35.59
CA PHE A 55 -6.58 19.98 36.75
C PHE A 55 -5.80 21.20 37.26
N PRO A 56 -5.40 21.21 38.55
CA PRO A 56 -4.46 22.19 39.08
C PRO A 56 -3.17 22.25 38.25
N GLY A 57 -2.65 23.46 38.01
CA GLY A 57 -1.54 23.70 37.07
C GLY A 57 -0.30 22.83 37.28
N PHE A 58 0.03 22.49 38.53
CA PHE A 58 1.17 21.63 38.85
C PHE A 58 1.02 20.17 38.35
N MET A 59 -0.23 19.70 38.16
CA MET A 59 -0.51 18.35 37.65
C MET A 59 -0.53 18.29 36.12
N GLN A 60 -0.84 19.41 35.45
CA GLN A 60 -1.04 19.44 34.00
C GLN A 60 0.21 18.99 33.23
N GLY A 61 1.39 19.51 33.62
CA GLY A 61 2.67 19.20 32.97
C GLY A 61 3.03 17.71 33.01
N PRO A 62 3.08 17.08 34.20
CA PRO A 62 3.35 15.64 34.33
C PRO A 62 2.35 14.77 33.54
N ILE A 63 1.05 15.09 33.60
CA ILE A 63 0.02 14.35 32.87
C ILE A 63 0.23 14.48 31.36
N MET A 64 0.42 15.71 30.85
CA MET A 64 0.68 15.94 29.42
C MET A 64 1.98 15.30 28.95
N THR A 65 3.00 15.19 29.79
CA THR A 65 4.28 14.53 29.43
C THR A 65 4.08 13.06 29.10
N VAL A 66 3.21 12.36 29.84
CA VAL A 66 2.89 10.95 29.57
C VAL A 66 1.98 10.85 28.34
N LEU A 67 0.92 11.65 28.29
CA LEU A 67 -0.09 11.57 27.24
C LEU A 67 0.46 11.99 25.86
N SER A 68 1.33 12.99 25.79
CA SER A 68 1.92 13.46 24.53
C SER A 68 2.75 12.39 23.81
N ARG A 69 3.43 11.51 24.55
CA ARG A 69 4.15 10.38 23.95
C ARG A 69 3.20 9.39 23.29
N TYR A 70 2.04 9.18 23.90
CA TYR A 70 1.01 8.30 23.36
C TYR A 70 0.35 8.91 22.12
N ASP A 71 -0.02 10.20 22.15
CA ASP A 71 -0.54 10.94 20.99
C ASP A 71 0.45 10.89 19.81
N ALA A 72 1.74 11.17 20.06
CA ALA A 72 2.77 11.12 19.02
C ALA A 72 2.88 9.73 18.39
N ARG A 73 2.85 8.66 19.20
CA ARG A 73 2.90 7.28 18.70
C ARG A 73 1.67 6.93 17.85
N LEU A 74 0.48 7.32 18.28
CA LEU A 74 -0.74 7.07 17.51
C LEU A 74 -0.72 7.82 16.18
N ARG A 75 -0.33 9.10 16.17
CA ARG A 75 -0.15 9.88 14.94
C ARG A 75 0.83 9.21 13.97
N ALA A 76 1.97 8.74 14.47
CA ALA A 76 2.94 8.02 13.66
C ALA A 76 2.35 6.73 13.07
N SER A 77 1.51 6.01 13.81
CA SER A 77 0.85 4.80 13.30
C SER A 77 -0.15 5.08 12.18
N TYR A 78 -0.92 6.17 12.27
CA TYR A 78 -1.82 6.58 11.19
C TYR A 78 -1.02 7.03 9.95
N GLN A 79 0.05 7.80 10.15
CA GLN A 79 0.92 8.23 9.05
C GLN A 79 1.51 7.02 8.32
N TRP A 80 2.02 6.03 9.06
CA TRP A 80 2.53 4.80 8.47
C TRP A 80 1.48 4.06 7.64
N GLN A 81 0.22 4.01 8.08
CA GLN A 81 -0.86 3.39 7.31
C GLN A 81 -1.15 4.15 6.00
N LEU A 82 -1.12 5.49 6.03
CA LEU A 82 -1.28 6.32 4.84
C LEU A 82 -0.12 6.11 3.86
N ASP A 83 1.11 6.12 4.35
CA ASP A 83 2.32 5.90 3.55
C ASP A 83 2.33 4.50 2.93
N PHE A 84 1.92 3.49 3.69
CA PHE A 84 1.77 2.13 3.20
C PHE A 84 0.72 2.03 2.09
N ALA A 85 -0.44 2.67 2.26
CA ALA A 85 -1.47 2.67 1.23
C ALA A 85 -1.01 3.36 -0.06
N ASN A 86 -0.31 4.49 0.04
CA ASN A 86 0.27 5.16 -1.12
C ASN A 86 1.31 4.27 -1.82
N THR A 87 2.19 3.63 -1.04
CA THR A 87 3.18 2.69 -1.58
C THR A 87 2.50 1.52 -2.31
N LEU A 88 1.34 1.07 -1.83
CA LEU A 88 0.56 0.01 -2.46
C LEU A 88 -0.05 0.45 -3.80
N PHE A 89 -0.49 1.72 -3.91
CA PHE A 89 -0.90 2.32 -5.19
C PHE A 89 0.27 2.41 -6.16
N ASP A 90 1.40 2.98 -5.73
CA ASP A 90 2.59 3.14 -6.56
C ASP A 90 3.10 1.78 -7.08
N ALA A 91 3.06 0.75 -6.23
CA ALA A 91 3.42 -0.61 -6.62
C ALA A 91 2.45 -1.17 -7.68
N ALA A 92 1.14 -0.95 -7.53
CA ALA A 92 0.15 -1.40 -8.50
C ALA A 92 0.33 -0.69 -9.86
N ASP A 93 0.59 0.63 -9.85
CA ASP A 93 0.85 1.41 -11.05
C ASP A 93 2.16 0.99 -11.76
N ALA A 94 3.21 0.72 -10.98
CA ALA A 94 4.48 0.25 -11.52
C ALA A 94 4.35 -1.14 -12.18
N MET A 95 3.56 -2.04 -11.58
CA MET A 95 3.28 -3.36 -12.15
C MET A 95 2.48 -3.25 -13.46
N ASP A 96 1.41 -2.44 -13.47
CA ASP A 96 0.60 -2.21 -14.66
C ASP A 96 1.43 -1.61 -15.81
N THR A 97 2.26 -0.62 -15.50
CA THR A 97 3.18 -0.01 -16.48
C THR A 97 4.19 -1.02 -17.02
N THR A 98 4.73 -1.89 -16.15
CA THR A 98 5.69 -2.92 -16.56
C THR A 98 5.04 -3.95 -17.48
N ASP A 99 3.81 -4.39 -17.17
CA ASP A 99 3.08 -5.36 -17.99
C ASP A 99 2.77 -4.79 -19.38
N ASN A 100 2.29 -3.54 -19.44
CA ASN A 100 2.04 -2.85 -20.71
C ASN A 100 3.31 -2.69 -21.55
N ASN A 101 4.43 -2.27 -20.96
CA ASN A 101 5.71 -2.13 -21.67
C ASN A 101 6.23 -3.47 -22.21
N ILE A 102 6.05 -4.56 -21.46
CA ILE A 102 6.43 -5.90 -21.89
C ILE A 102 5.50 -6.36 -23.04
N ALA A 103 4.20 -6.19 -22.90
CA ALA A 103 3.22 -6.52 -23.94
C ALA A 103 3.53 -5.78 -25.26
N ASP A 104 3.85 -4.49 -25.18
CA ASP A 104 4.25 -3.67 -26.33
C ASP A 104 5.55 -4.16 -26.97
N SER A 105 6.52 -4.62 -26.18
CA SER A 105 7.79 -5.18 -26.70
C SER A 105 7.59 -6.48 -27.50
N PHE A 106 6.52 -7.23 -27.20
CA PHE A 106 6.14 -8.44 -27.94
C PHE A 106 5.19 -8.18 -29.11
N ASN A 107 4.71 -6.94 -29.28
CA ASN A 107 3.87 -6.53 -30.39
C ASN A 107 4.63 -5.58 -31.33
N PRO A 108 5.64 -6.07 -32.08
CA PRO A 108 6.31 -5.24 -33.08
C PRO A 108 5.33 -5.03 -34.22
N GLY A 109 4.64 -3.89 -34.24
CA GLY A 109 3.89 -3.38 -35.38
C GLY A 109 4.78 -3.05 -36.60
N GLY A 110 5.81 -3.85 -36.89
CA GLY A 110 6.88 -3.51 -37.82
C GLY A 110 7.62 -4.70 -38.41
N PHE A 111 7.04 -5.90 -38.50
CA PHE A 111 7.52 -6.86 -39.50
C PHE A 111 6.93 -6.47 -40.86
N GLY A 112 7.74 -5.74 -41.63
CA GLY A 112 7.39 -5.12 -42.89
C GLY A 112 6.61 -6.03 -43.85
N HIS A 113 5.42 -5.58 -44.21
CA HIS A 113 4.77 -5.94 -45.46
C HIS A 113 5.06 -4.85 -46.49
N ASN A 114 6.31 -4.75 -46.94
CA ASN A 114 6.63 -4.11 -48.20
C ASN A 114 6.87 -5.21 -49.23
N ARG A 115 5.79 -5.86 -49.69
CA ARG A 115 5.84 -6.73 -50.87
C ARG A 115 5.69 -5.83 -52.10
N ALA A 116 6.83 -5.37 -52.62
CA ALA A 116 6.94 -4.82 -53.96
C ALA A 116 7.84 -5.74 -54.78
N PHE A 117 7.20 -6.61 -55.57
CA PHE A 117 7.70 -7.13 -56.84
C PHE A 117 6.51 -7.31 -57.77
#